data_AF-A0A4Q8LEK0-F1
#
_entry.id   AF-A0A4Q8LEK0-F1
#
_cell.length_a   1.000
_cell.length_b   1.000
_cell.length_c   1.000
_cell.angle_alpha   90.00
_cell.angle_beta   90.00
_cell.angle_gamma   90.00
#
_symmetry.space_group_name_H-M   'P 1'
#
loop_
_entity.id
_entity.type
_entity.pdbx_description
1 polymer ?
#
loop_
_entity_poly.entity_id
_entity_poly.type
_entity_poly.pdbx_seq_one_letter_code
_entity_poly.pdbx_strand_id
1 'polypeptide(L)'
;MPSRFQLPPIVKTAERLLVDIENAVRRFPRYHRYQIGADLRRQAMVVFRNADRAWRDHQHQVALVAQLVWDIDELKQHLQVAKLLHAFASFKQFEALARVAHQLGAQAGGWRRHQATPQAQNAAGVGAVPQRGQKLSTCAASAGATR
;
A
#
# COMPACT_ATOMS: atom_id res chain seq x y z
N MET A 1 -13.85 4.42 23.83
CA MET A 1 -13.22 5.57 23.13
C MET A 1 -11.76 5.20 22.89
N PRO A 2 -11.31 4.95 21.64
CA PRO A 2 -9.88 4.77 21.40
C PRO A 2 -9.17 6.01 21.93
N SER A 3 -8.09 5.81 22.68
CA SER A 3 -7.32 6.92 23.24
C SER A 3 -6.90 7.82 22.08
N ARG A 4 -7.03 9.13 22.26
CA ARG A 4 -6.69 10.20 21.29
C ARG A 4 -5.24 10.12 20.75
N PHE A 5 -4.43 9.22 21.31
CA PHE A 5 -3.03 8.97 21.01
C PHE A 5 -2.79 7.66 20.25
N GLN A 6 -3.80 6.83 20.00
CA GLN A 6 -3.60 5.59 19.24
C GLN A 6 -3.53 5.90 17.74
N LEU A 7 -2.30 5.97 17.23
CA LEU A 7 -2.04 6.13 15.80
C LEU A 7 -2.56 4.91 15.03
N PRO A 8 -3.18 5.12 13.84
CA PRO A 8 -3.56 4.02 12.97
C PRO A 8 -2.30 3.24 12.53
N PRO A 9 -2.43 1.96 12.15
CA PRO A 9 -1.28 1.10 11.83
C PRO A 9 -0.30 1.71 10.83
N ILE A 10 -0.82 2.34 9.77
CA ILE A 10 0.02 2.96 8.72
C ILE A 10 0.84 4.15 9.22
N VAL A 11 0.24 5.01 10.05
CA VAL A 11 0.94 6.16 10.62
C VAL A 11 1.98 5.69 11.65
N LYS A 12 1.66 4.66 12.43
CA LYS A 12 2.61 4.04 13.37
C LYS A 12 3.81 3.41 12.64
N THR A 13 3.59 2.75 11.51
CA THR A 13 4.68 2.22 10.68
C THR A 13 5.54 3.35 10.08
N ALA A 14 4.92 4.43 9.61
CA ALA A 14 5.63 5.59 9.09
C ALA A 14 6.46 6.32 10.17
N GLU A 15 5.89 6.50 11.37
CA GLU A 15 6.59 7.07 12.54
C GLU A 15 7.82 6.23 12.91
N ARG A 16 7.65 4.91 13.02
CA ARG A 16 8.77 4.01 13.29
C ARG A 16 9.87 4.15 12.24
N LEU A 17 9.50 4.14 10.95
CA LEU A 17 10.45 4.27 9.86
C LEU A 17 11.22 5.60 9.92
N LEU A 18 10.52 6.71 10.21
CA LEU A 18 11.13 8.03 10.40
C LEU A 18 12.20 8.01 11.49
N VAL A 19 11.87 7.48 12.67
CA VAL A 19 12.80 7.39 13.80
C VAL A 19 13.99 6.47 13.49
N ASP A 20 13.74 5.32 12.85
CA ASP A 20 14.79 4.39 12.45
C ASP A 20 15.76 5.02 11.43
N ILE A 21 15.24 5.84 10.50
CA ILE A 21 16.04 6.61 9.53
C ILE A 21 16.90 7.66 10.25
N GLU A 22 16.32 8.45 11.17
CA GLU A 22 17.08 9.43 11.95
C GLU A 22 18.26 8.79 12.69
N ASN A 23 18.01 7.66 13.35
CA ASN A 23 19.03 6.88 14.06
C ASN A 23 20.11 6.35 13.11
N ALA A 24 19.75 5.91 11.90
CA ALA A 24 20.71 5.47 10.90
C ALA A 24 21.57 6.63 10.38
N VAL A 25 20.94 7.75 10.02
CA VAL A 25 21.61 8.90 9.44
C VAL A 25 22.55 9.58 10.44
N ARG A 26 22.26 9.53 11.74
CA ARG A 26 23.20 9.97 12.80
C ARG A 26 24.58 9.31 12.67
N ARG A 27 24.66 8.09 12.14
CA ARG A 27 25.89 7.32 11.97
C ARG A 27 26.53 7.48 10.58
N PHE A 28 25.91 8.21 9.66
CA PHE A 28 26.46 8.38 8.31
C PHE A 28 27.80 9.12 8.35
N PRO A 29 28.75 8.82 7.43
CA PRO A 29 29.92 9.65 7.21
C PRO A 29 29.53 11.11 6.95
N ARG A 30 30.35 12.05 7.42
CA ARG A 30 30.07 13.50 7.33
C ARG A 30 29.70 13.92 5.90
N TYR A 31 30.41 13.39 4.91
CA TYR A 31 30.20 13.67 3.49
C TYR A 31 28.77 13.35 3.03
N HIS A 32 28.22 12.19 3.41
CA HIS A 32 26.87 11.78 3.00
C HIS A 32 25.77 12.35 3.89
N ARG A 33 26.08 12.68 5.16
CA ARG A 33 25.09 13.09 6.16
C ARG A 33 24.33 14.38 5.80
N TYR A 34 24.99 15.31 5.12
CA TYR A 34 24.43 16.63 4.79
C TYR A 34 23.75 16.68 3.42
N GLN A 35 24.04 15.72 2.54
CA GLN A 35 23.36 15.59 1.25
C GLN A 35 22.29 14.50 1.34
N ILE A 36 22.63 13.25 0.99
CA ILE A 36 21.67 12.13 0.97
C ILE A 36 21.01 11.87 2.34
N GLY A 37 21.74 12.09 3.44
CA GLY A 37 21.18 11.98 4.78
C GLY A 37 20.11 13.05 5.06
N ALA A 38 20.25 14.25 4.51
CA ALA A 38 19.25 15.31 4.65
C ALA A 38 18.01 15.04 3.79
N ASP A 39 18.22 14.56 2.57
CA ASP A 39 17.13 14.16 1.67
C ASP A 39 16.28 13.03 2.30
N LEU A 40 16.94 12.00 2.85
CA LEU A 40 16.27 10.89 3.55
C LEU A 40 15.38 11.37 4.71
N ARG A 41 15.91 12.24 5.59
CA ARG A 41 15.13 12.76 6.73
C ARG A 41 13.94 13.59 6.27
N ARG A 42 14.15 14.46 5.28
CA ARG A 42 13.07 15.30 4.72
C ARG A 42 11.99 14.41 4.11
N GLN A 43 12.36 13.42 3.31
CA GLN A 43 11.39 12.53 2.69
C GLN A 43 10.67 11.65 3.70
N ALA A 44 11.36 11.13 4.72
CA ALA A 44 10.73 10.38 5.80
C ALA A 44 9.69 11.22 6.56
N MET A 45 9.99 12.51 6.78
CA MET A 45 9.04 13.45 7.39
C MET A 45 7.83 13.72 6.48
N VAL A 46 8.04 13.86 5.16
CA VAL A 46 6.94 13.99 4.18
C VAL A 46 6.03 12.77 4.23
N VAL A 47 6.59 11.55 4.17
CA VAL A 47 5.83 10.30 4.24
C VAL A 47 5.02 10.21 5.54
N PHE A 48 5.63 10.52 6.69
CA PHE A 48 4.93 10.52 7.98
C PHE A 48 3.74 11.50 7.99
N ARG A 49 3.96 12.75 7.56
CA ARG A 49 2.93 13.79 7.52
C ARG A 49 1.81 13.45 6.55
N ASN A 50 2.14 12.91 5.38
CA ASN A 50 1.15 12.54 4.37
C ASN A 50 0.37 11.28 4.76
N ALA A 51 0.97 10.34 5.50
CA ALA A 51 0.24 9.22 6.10
C ALA A 51 -0.80 9.69 7.12
N ASP A 52 -0.42 10.61 8.03
CA ASP A 52 -1.36 11.19 9.00
C ASP A 52 -2.46 12.00 8.33
N ARG A 53 -2.11 12.81 7.32
CA ARG A 53 -3.06 13.60 6.55
C ARG A 53 -4.06 12.73 5.79
N ALA A 54 -3.58 11.69 5.10
CA ALA A 54 -4.44 10.73 4.39
C ALA A 54 -5.43 10.03 5.35
N TRP A 55 -5.01 9.78 6.58
CA TRP A 55 -5.88 9.17 7.58
C TRP A 55 -6.98 10.10 8.06
N ARG A 56 -6.65 11.38 8.32
CA ARG A 56 -7.58 12.37 8.88
C ARG A 56 -8.52 12.98 7.85
N ASP A 57 -8.04 13.22 6.64
CA ASP A 57 -8.80 13.90 5.59
C ASP A 57 -9.50 12.86 4.71
N HIS A 58 -10.70 12.45 5.14
CA HIS A 58 -11.53 11.49 4.42
C HIS A 58 -12.01 12.01 3.05
N GLN A 59 -12.15 13.33 2.88
CA GLN A 59 -12.66 13.93 1.64
C GLN A 59 -11.63 13.82 0.51
N HIS A 60 -10.35 14.10 0.82
CA HIS A 60 -9.26 14.03 -0.15
C HIS A 60 -8.44 12.74 -0.05
N GLN A 61 -8.93 11.76 0.72
CA GLN A 61 -8.19 10.57 1.07
C GLN A 61 -7.62 9.82 -0.15
N VAL A 62 -8.40 9.72 -1.23
CA VAL A 62 -7.98 9.01 -2.45
C VAL A 62 -6.74 9.65 -3.07
N ALA A 63 -6.75 10.98 -3.22
CA ALA A 63 -5.62 11.73 -3.77
C ALA A 63 -4.41 11.66 -2.82
N LEU A 64 -4.64 11.77 -1.51
CA LEU A 64 -3.58 11.72 -0.50
C LEU A 64 -2.93 10.33 -0.41
N VAL A 65 -3.70 9.25 -0.52
CA VAL A 65 -3.16 7.88 -0.54
C VAL A 65 -2.39 7.63 -1.84
N ALA A 66 -2.84 8.15 -2.98
CA ALA A 66 -2.09 8.08 -4.22
C ALA A 66 -0.75 8.82 -4.12
N GLN A 67 -0.73 10.02 -3.54
CA GLN A 67 0.49 10.77 -3.26
C GLN A 67 1.42 10.02 -2.30
N LEU A 68 0.87 9.47 -1.21
CA LEU A 68 1.64 8.71 -0.23
C LEU A 68 2.38 7.52 -0.86
N VAL A 69 1.77 6.83 -1.82
CA VAL A 69 2.45 5.75 -2.56
C VAL A 69 3.69 6.28 -3.29
N TRP A 70 3.58 7.42 -3.97
CA TRP A 70 4.72 8.05 -4.64
C TRP A 70 5.80 8.49 -3.65
N ASP A 71 5.41 9.13 -2.54
CA ASP A 71 6.35 9.59 -1.52
C ASP A 71 7.15 8.43 -0.90
N ILE A 72 6.49 7.29 -0.68
CA ILE A 72 7.12 6.06 -0.17
C ILE A 72 8.12 5.50 -1.19
N ASP A 73 7.79 5.53 -2.49
CA ASP A 73 8.70 5.05 -3.52
C ASP A 73 9.92 5.95 -3.69
N GLU A 74 9.76 7.26 -3.61
CA GLU A 74 10.87 8.22 -3.54
C GLU A 74 11.74 7.98 -2.29
N LEU A 75 11.12 7.71 -1.13
CA LEU A 75 11.87 7.35 0.08
C LEU A 75 12.72 6.08 -0.12
N LYS A 76 12.18 5.05 -0.78
CA LYS A 76 12.93 3.82 -1.11
C LYS A 76 14.08 4.11 -2.07
N GLN A 77 13.91 5.02 -3.03
CA GLN A 77 14.99 5.44 -3.93
C GLN A 77 16.13 6.10 -3.14
N HIS A 78 15.82 6.99 -2.19
CA HIS A 78 16.84 7.58 -1.31
C HIS A 78 17.56 6.52 -0.45
N LEU A 79 16.83 5.54 0.09
CA LEU A 79 17.44 4.42 0.82
C LEU A 79 18.41 3.63 -0.07
N GLN A 80 18.02 3.37 -1.31
CA GLN A 80 18.86 2.67 -2.28
C GLN A 80 20.13 3.46 -2.62
N VAL A 81 20.01 4.77 -2.87
CA VAL A 81 21.16 5.65 -3.14
C VAL A 81 22.10 5.68 -1.95
N ALA A 82 21.59 5.86 -0.72
CA ALA A 82 22.41 5.82 0.49
C ALA A 82 23.15 4.47 0.66
N LYS A 83 22.53 3.36 0.25
CA LYS A 83 23.18 2.04 0.25
C LYS A 83 24.29 1.95 -0.79
N LEU A 84 24.07 2.45 -2.00
CA LEU A 84 25.08 2.45 -3.07
C LEU A 84 26.27 3.35 -2.74
N LEU A 85 26.04 4.42 -2.00
CA LEU A 85 27.07 5.30 -1.45
C LEU A 85 27.76 4.73 -0.20
N HIS A 86 27.41 3.51 0.23
CA HIS A 86 27.94 2.90 1.45
C HIS A 86 27.78 3.78 2.71
N ALA A 87 26.72 4.58 2.77
CA ALA A 87 26.51 5.52 3.88
C ALA A 87 26.02 4.85 5.17
N PHE A 88 25.34 3.70 5.05
CA PHE A 88 24.88 2.91 6.20
C PHE A 88 26.04 2.24 6.93
N ALA A 89 25.90 2.06 8.24
CA ALA A 89 26.92 1.40 9.07
C ALA A 89 27.12 -0.08 8.71
N SER A 90 26.11 -0.73 8.15
CA SER A 90 26.19 -2.10 7.62
C SER A 90 25.03 -2.39 6.67
N PHE A 91 25.15 -3.44 5.87
CA PHE A 91 24.06 -3.92 5.03
C PHE A 91 22.81 -4.30 5.86
N LYS A 92 22.99 -4.87 7.05
CA LYS A 92 21.88 -5.21 7.96
C LYS A 92 21.05 -3.98 8.37
N GLN A 93 21.70 -2.83 8.57
CA GLN A 93 20.99 -1.59 8.89
C GLN A 93 20.13 -1.11 7.72
N PHE A 94 20.68 -1.14 6.50
CA PHE A 94 19.92 -0.85 5.29
C PHE A 94 18.74 -1.82 5.13
N GLU A 95 18.99 -3.12 5.26
CA GLU A 95 17.98 -4.17 5.07
C GLU A 95 16.82 -4.01 6.07
N ALA A 96 17.11 -3.68 7.34
CA ALA A 96 16.09 -3.42 8.34
C ALA A 96 15.16 -2.26 7.92
N LEU A 97 15.73 -1.15 7.45
CA LEU A 97 14.95 0.00 6.96
C LEU A 97 14.16 -0.35 5.69
N ALA A 98 14.78 -1.06 4.75
CA ALA A 98 14.14 -1.46 3.50
C ALA A 98 12.92 -2.36 3.73
N ARG A 99 12.99 -3.29 4.72
CA ARG A 99 11.85 -4.12 5.11
C ARG A 99 10.70 -3.29 5.67
N VAL A 100 10.97 -2.33 6.55
CA VAL A 100 9.93 -1.45 7.11
C VAL A 100 9.32 -0.56 6.00
N ALA A 101 10.15 0.00 5.11
CA ALA A 101 9.67 0.77 3.96
C ALA A 101 8.83 -0.07 2.99
N HIS A 102 9.17 -1.34 2.79
CA HIS A 102 8.37 -2.28 2.02
C HIS A 102 7.02 -2.57 2.69
N GLN A 103 7.01 -2.82 4.00
CA GLN A 103 5.77 -3.01 4.77
C GLN A 103 4.85 -1.79 4.68
N LEU A 104 5.41 -0.58 4.81
CA LEU A 104 4.68 0.66 4.66
C LEU A 104 4.07 0.80 3.25
N GLY A 105 4.86 0.48 2.21
CA GLY A 105 4.37 0.47 0.83
C GLY A 105 3.25 -0.55 0.61
N ALA A 106 3.33 -1.73 1.22
CA ALA A 106 2.28 -2.74 1.14
C ALA A 106 0.97 -2.27 1.80
N GLN A 107 1.07 -1.58 2.94
CA GLN A 107 -0.09 -0.97 3.61
C GLN A 107 -0.72 0.13 2.75
N ALA A 108 0.08 1.07 2.23
CA ALA A 108 -0.41 2.14 1.35
C ALA A 108 -1.03 1.60 0.05
N GLY A 109 -0.40 0.61 -0.58
CA GLY A 109 -0.91 -0.04 -1.78
C GLY A 109 -2.18 -0.86 -1.54
N GLY A 110 -2.31 -1.50 -0.37
CA GLY A 110 -3.55 -2.12 0.07
C GLY A 110 -4.68 -1.09 0.20
N TRP A 111 -4.40 0.02 0.87
CA TRP A 111 -5.36 1.12 1.04
C TRP A 111 -5.83 1.70 -0.30
N ARG A 112 -4.90 1.95 -1.22
CA ARG A 112 -5.20 2.43 -2.58
C ARG A 112 -6.12 1.46 -3.34
N ARG A 113 -5.87 0.15 -3.25
CA ARG A 113 -6.71 -0.87 -3.90
C ARG A 113 -8.12 -0.94 -3.32
N HIS A 114 -8.26 -0.84 -2.00
CA HIS A 114 -9.58 -0.81 -1.36
C HIS A 114 -10.43 0.38 -1.81
N GLN A 115 -9.81 1.52 -2.13
CA GLN A 115 -10.50 2.70 -2.66
C GLN A 115 -10.76 2.64 -4.16
N ALA A 116 -9.92 1.94 -4.92
CA ALA A 116 -10.09 1.73 -6.36
C ALA A 116 -11.16 0.68 -6.71
N THR A 117 -11.58 -0.13 -5.72
CA THR A 117 -12.68 -1.09 -5.86
C THR A 117 -13.98 -0.61 -5.19
N PRO A 118 -14.61 0.50 -5.62
CA PRO A 118 -16.03 0.69 -5.37
C PRO A 118 -16.81 0.02 -6.51
N GLN A 119 -17.62 -0.99 -6.20
CA GLN A 119 -18.87 -1.24 -6.93
C GLN A 119 -18.78 -1.78 -8.39
N ALA A 120 -17.61 -2.10 -8.94
CA ALA A 120 -17.52 -2.73 -10.27
C ALA A 120 -18.08 -4.17 -10.32
N GLN A 121 -18.04 -4.90 -9.20
CA GLN A 121 -18.58 -6.26 -9.12
C GLN A 121 -20.11 -6.30 -8.97
N ASN A 122 -20.73 -5.25 -8.42
CA ASN A 122 -22.18 -5.19 -8.24
C ASN A 122 -22.91 -4.67 -9.49
N ALA A 123 -22.22 -3.99 -10.42
CA ALA A 123 -22.80 -3.56 -11.70
C ALA A 123 -22.89 -4.70 -12.74
N ALA A 124 -21.98 -5.67 -12.68
CA ALA A 124 -21.97 -6.83 -13.59
C ALA A 124 -23.03 -7.90 -13.23
N GLY A 125 -23.63 -7.83 -12.04
CA GLY A 125 -24.63 -8.80 -11.57
C GLY A 125 -26.10 -8.43 -11.84
N VAL A 126 -26.40 -7.18 -12.26
CA VAL A 126 -27.79 -6.72 -12.46
C VAL A 126 -28.32 -7.02 -13.87
N GLY A 127 -27.43 -7.35 -14.82
CA GLY A 127 -27.78 -7.67 -16.21
C GLY A 127 -27.75 -9.15 -16.60
N ALA A 128 -27.33 -10.05 -15.70
CA ALA A 128 -27.27 -11.48 -16.00
C ALA A 128 -28.65 -12.11 -15.78
N VAL A 129 -29.52 -11.97 -16.78
CA VAL A 129 -30.69 -12.86 -16.94
C VAL A 129 -30.16 -14.30 -16.90
N PRO A 130 -30.52 -15.14 -15.93
CA PRO A 130 -30.14 -16.54 -15.99
C PRO A 130 -31.01 -17.16 -17.08
N GLN A 131 -30.46 -17.27 -18.28
CA GLN A 131 -31.02 -18.11 -19.33
C GLN A 131 -30.86 -19.55 -18.85
N ARG A 132 -31.81 -19.97 -18.00
CA ARG A 132 -31.99 -21.35 -17.55
C ARG A 132 -32.02 -22.20 -18.82
N GLY A 133 -30.95 -22.96 -19.03
CA GLY A 133 -30.88 -23.95 -20.09
C GLY A 133 -32.16 -24.75 -20.08
N GLN A 134 -32.90 -24.66 -21.17
CA GLN A 134 -34.07 -25.48 -21.44
C GLN A 134 -33.64 -26.94 -21.23
N LYS A 135 -34.09 -27.53 -20.13
CA LYS A 135 -34.04 -28.98 -19.96
C LYS A 135 -34.89 -29.53 -21.09
N LEU A 136 -34.23 -30.18 -22.05
CA LEU A 136 -34.89 -31.03 -23.03
C LEU A 136 -35.63 -32.12 -22.26
N SER A 137 -36.92 -31.90 -22.01
CA SER A 137 -37.86 -32.92 -21.58
C SER A 137 -38.12 -33.84 -22.77
N THR A 138 -37.37 -34.93 -22.88
CA THR A 138 -37.76 -36.07 -23.70
C THR A 138 -38.71 -36.94 -22.90
N CYS A 139 -40.01 -36.66 -23.05
CA CYS A 139 -41.07 -37.63 -22.78
C CYS A 139 -41.95 -37.71 -24.02
N ALA A 140 -41.88 -38.81 -24.76
CA ALA A 140 -42.99 -39.30 -25.57
C ALA A 140 -42.76 -40.79 -25.85
N ALA A 141 -43.36 -41.63 -25.01
CA ALA A 141 -43.69 -43.00 -25.37
C ALA A 141 -44.87 -42.98 -26.35
N SER A 142 -44.85 -43.87 -27.35
CA SER A 142 -46.07 -44.41 -27.94
C SER A 142 -45.86 -45.89 -28.17
N ALA A 143 -46.63 -46.67 -27.43
CA ALA A 143 -46.89 -48.07 -27.66
C ALA A 143 -47.92 -48.22 -28.78
N GLY A 144 -47.82 -49.31 -29.55
CA GLY A 144 -49.01 -49.99 -30.10
C GLY A 144 -49.10 -50.17 -31.62
N ALA A 145 -48.80 -51.41 -32.05
CA ALA A 145 -49.70 -52.30 -32.78
C ALA A 145 -49.75 -52.35 -34.33
N THR A 146 -49.58 -53.60 -34.80
CA THR A 146 -50.20 -54.30 -35.96
C THR A 146 -49.71 -54.08 -37.39
N ARG A 147 -48.99 -55.07 -37.95
CA ARG A 147 -49.54 -56.08 -38.87
C ARG A 147 -48.58 -57.26 -39.05
#